data_AF-A0A963IQ59-F1
#
_entry.id   AF-A0A963IQ59-F1
#
_cell.length_a   1.000
_cell.length_b   1.000
_cell.length_c   1.000
_cell.angle_alpha   90.00
_cell.angle_beta   90.00
_cell.angle_gamma   90.00
#
_symmetry.space_group_name_H-M   'P 1'
#
loop_
_entity.id
_entity.type
_entity.pdbx_description
1 polymer ?
#
loop_
_entity_poly.entity_id
_entity_poly.type
_entity_poly.pdbx_seq_one_letter_code
_entity_poly.pdbx_strand_id
1 'polypeptide(L)'
;MNHPVLVRAEKLIRVGDIVGAEAALASLVDSEGDHALVVALDDLAAKDLLAVLRDFDSSKESVVGLLVLPEQFARAIVLERRYGDASHERLRATINSVIFRADSDPGEFLEAIGATDGGCDALADYLWDRADIVEHFFKT
;
A
#
# COMPACT_ATOMS: atom_id res chain seq x y z
N MET A 1 -15.91 -11.35 7.66
CA MET A 1 -15.85 -12.66 8.39
C MET A 1 -14.41 -12.80 8.82
N ASN A 2 -14.07 -13.06 10.09
CA ASN A 2 -12.64 -13.13 10.46
C ASN A 2 -11.98 -14.38 9.85
N HIS A 3 -11.33 -14.19 8.70
CA HIS A 3 -10.56 -15.22 8.03
C HIS A 3 -9.45 -15.70 8.98
N PRO A 4 -9.28 -17.02 9.22
CA PRO A 4 -8.23 -17.53 10.10
C PRO A 4 -6.82 -17.03 9.72
N VAL A 5 -6.60 -16.83 8.42
CA VAL A 5 -5.36 -16.26 7.87
C VAL A 5 -5.15 -14.81 8.31
N LEU A 6 -6.19 -13.97 8.32
CA LEU A 6 -6.06 -12.58 8.78
C LEU A 6 -5.64 -12.51 10.25
N VAL A 7 -6.28 -13.31 11.10
CA VAL A 7 -5.93 -13.39 12.53
C VAL A 7 -4.49 -13.86 12.71
N ARG A 8 -3.99 -14.74 11.84
CA ARG A 8 -2.59 -15.18 11.85
C ARG A 8 -1.65 -14.07 11.39
N ALA A 9 -1.95 -13.41 10.27
CA ALA A 9 -1.17 -12.31 9.74
C ALA A 9 -1.05 -11.15 10.76
N GLU A 10 -2.16 -10.74 11.37
CA GLU A 10 -2.17 -9.71 12.42
C GLU A 10 -1.29 -10.06 13.62
N LYS A 11 -1.28 -11.33 14.04
CA LYS A 11 -0.42 -11.80 15.14
C LYS A 11 1.06 -11.72 14.76
N LEU A 12 1.39 -12.10 13.52
CA LEU A 12 2.76 -12.07 13.00
C LEU A 12 3.25 -10.62 12.87
N ILE A 13 2.43 -9.72 12.33
CA ILE A 13 2.73 -8.28 12.27
C ILE A 13 2.98 -7.71 13.67
N ARG A 14 2.16 -8.09 14.65
CA ARG A 14 2.30 -7.62 16.03
C ARG A 14 3.63 -8.02 16.68
N VAL A 15 4.18 -9.17 16.32
CA VAL A 15 5.50 -9.62 16.80
C VAL A 15 6.66 -9.19 15.89
N GLY A 16 6.38 -8.43 14.83
CA GLY A 16 7.37 -7.91 13.89
C GLY A 16 7.77 -8.88 12.78
N ASP A 17 7.10 -10.02 12.65
CA ASP A 17 7.34 -10.99 11.57
C ASP A 17 6.52 -10.64 10.32
N ILE A 18 6.97 -9.61 9.60
CA ILE A 18 6.27 -9.10 8.41
C ILE A 18 6.34 -10.08 7.24
N VAL A 19 7.48 -10.75 7.06
CA VAL A 19 7.64 -11.77 6.01
C VAL A 19 6.72 -12.97 6.28
N GLY A 20 6.63 -13.42 7.53
CA GLY A 20 5.68 -14.47 7.90
C GLY A 20 4.23 -14.05 7.72
N ALA A 21 3.90 -12.78 7.99
CA ALA A 21 2.55 -12.26 7.77
C ALA A 21 2.18 -12.20 6.27
N GLU A 22 3.09 -11.74 5.42
CA GLU A 22 2.91 -11.73 3.98
C GLU A 22 2.76 -13.16 3.44
N ALA A 23 3.61 -14.09 3.86
CA ALA A 23 3.50 -15.49 3.46
C ALA A 23 2.17 -16.13 3.91
N ALA A 24 1.66 -15.74 5.09
CA ALA A 24 0.34 -16.17 5.52
C ALA A 24 -0.75 -15.63 4.59
N LEU A 25 -0.70 -14.34 4.22
CA LEU A 25 -1.65 -13.74 3.29
C LEU A 25 -1.55 -14.36 1.88
N ALA A 26 -0.34 -14.56 1.38
CA ALA A 26 -0.07 -15.20 0.08
C ALA A 26 -0.62 -16.64 0.02
N SER A 27 -0.65 -17.36 1.15
CA SER A 27 -1.26 -18.70 1.17
C SER A 27 -2.75 -18.71 0.79
N LEU A 28 -3.47 -17.58 0.90
CA LEU A 28 -4.84 -17.45 0.38
C LEU A 28 -4.89 -17.54 -1.14
N VAL A 29 -3.90 -16.96 -1.80
CA VAL A 29 -3.79 -17.01 -3.25
C VAL A 29 -3.55 -18.45 -3.70
N ASP A 30 -2.65 -19.15 -3.03
CA ASP A 30 -2.33 -20.55 -3.34
C ASP A 30 -3.53 -21.49 -3.15
N SER A 31 -4.37 -21.25 -2.12
CA SER A 31 -5.48 -22.15 -1.78
C SER A 31 -6.82 -21.76 -2.40
N GLU A 32 -7.09 -20.46 -2.53
CA GLU A 32 -8.42 -19.89 -2.84
C GLU A 32 -8.38 -18.87 -3.99
N GLY A 33 -7.20 -18.49 -4.47
CA GLY A 33 -6.99 -17.58 -5.61
C GLY A 33 -6.91 -16.09 -5.24
N ASP A 34 -6.52 -15.27 -6.22
CA ASP A 34 -6.25 -13.84 -6.04
C ASP A 34 -7.42 -13.07 -5.40
N HIS A 35 -8.65 -13.40 -5.82
CA HIS A 35 -9.85 -12.74 -5.31
C HIS A 35 -10.04 -12.95 -3.80
N ALA A 36 -9.64 -14.11 -3.27
CA ALA A 36 -9.73 -14.38 -1.84
C ALA A 36 -8.81 -13.46 -1.04
N LEU A 37 -7.60 -13.18 -1.55
CA LEU A 37 -6.72 -12.20 -0.92
C LEU A 37 -7.32 -10.79 -0.99
N VAL A 38 -7.81 -10.38 -2.16
CA VAL A 38 -8.44 -9.05 -2.33
C VAL A 38 -9.56 -8.83 -1.31
N VAL A 39 -10.47 -9.80 -1.16
CA VAL A 39 -11.57 -9.71 -0.18
C VAL A 39 -11.04 -9.71 1.26
N ALA A 40 -9.99 -10.50 1.55
CA ALA A 40 -9.39 -10.50 2.88
C ALA A 40 -8.73 -9.15 3.23
N LEU A 41 -8.13 -8.47 2.25
CA LEU A 41 -7.51 -7.15 2.45
C LEU A 41 -8.54 -6.05 2.79
N ASP A 42 -9.83 -6.24 2.48
CA ASP A 42 -10.88 -5.31 2.93
C ASP A 42 -11.16 -5.42 4.43
N ASP A 43 -11.05 -6.63 4.98
CA ASP A 43 -11.21 -6.90 6.41
C ASP A 43 -9.90 -6.62 7.20
N LEU A 44 -8.74 -6.49 6.52
CA LEU A 44 -7.46 -6.19 7.15
C LEU A 44 -7.36 -4.72 7.57
N ALA A 45 -6.91 -4.47 8.80
CA ALA A 45 -6.72 -3.10 9.27
C ALA A 45 -5.65 -2.38 8.44
N ALA A 46 -5.92 -1.13 8.05
CA ALA A 46 -5.04 -0.35 7.17
C ALA A 46 -3.61 -0.16 7.72
N LYS A 47 -3.44 -0.13 9.06
CA LYS A 47 -2.11 -0.07 9.70
C LYS A 47 -1.29 -1.35 9.48
N ASP A 48 -1.96 -2.50 9.40
CA ASP A 48 -1.35 -3.81 9.27
C ASP A 48 -1.02 -4.05 7.79
N LEU A 49 -1.92 -3.65 6.87
CA LEU A 49 -1.62 -3.54 5.44
C LEU A 49 -0.40 -2.63 5.20
N LEU A 50 -0.36 -1.45 5.83
CA LEU A 50 0.76 -0.53 5.70
C LEU A 50 2.07 -1.14 6.20
N ALA A 51 2.04 -1.89 7.30
CA ALA A 51 3.22 -2.56 7.83
C ALA A 51 3.81 -3.55 6.82
N VAL A 52 2.95 -4.29 6.10
CA VAL A 52 3.37 -5.15 4.99
C VAL A 52 3.95 -4.31 3.86
N LEU A 53 3.22 -3.32 3.34
CA LEU A 53 3.67 -2.50 2.20
C LEU A 53 4.98 -1.74 2.45
N ARG A 54 5.35 -1.47 3.70
CA ARG A 54 6.62 -0.83 4.08
C ARG A 54 7.85 -1.75 3.98
N ASP A 55 7.65 -3.06 4.10
CA ASP A 55 8.75 -4.05 4.13
C ASP A 55 9.12 -4.58 2.74
N PHE A 56 8.31 -4.24 1.75
CA PHE A 56 8.48 -4.66 0.36
C PHE A 56 8.67 -3.41 -0.52
N ASP A 57 9.58 -3.52 -1.48
CA ASP A 57 9.90 -2.47 -2.44
C ASP A 57 10.03 -3.09 -3.84
N SER A 58 10.44 -2.29 -4.83
CA SER A 58 10.62 -2.79 -6.20
C SER A 58 11.69 -3.88 -6.37
N SER A 59 12.55 -4.11 -5.35
CA SER A 59 13.55 -5.18 -5.34
C SER A 59 13.06 -6.46 -4.65
N LYS A 60 11.96 -6.39 -3.90
CA LYS A 60 11.35 -7.50 -3.16
C LYS A 60 9.86 -7.54 -3.49
N GLU A 61 9.50 -8.37 -4.47
CA GLU A 61 8.10 -8.55 -4.89
C GLU A 61 7.22 -8.99 -3.71
N SER A 62 6.01 -8.44 -3.65
CA SER A 62 5.02 -8.73 -2.62
C SER A 62 3.73 -9.18 -3.29
N VAL A 63 3.18 -10.33 -2.90
CA VAL A 63 1.88 -10.78 -3.42
C VAL A 63 0.78 -9.82 -2.99
N VAL A 64 0.85 -9.35 -1.74
CA VAL A 64 -0.04 -8.29 -1.22
C VAL A 64 0.13 -7.01 -2.03
N GLY A 65 1.37 -6.60 -2.28
CA GLY A 65 1.69 -5.43 -3.09
C GLY A 65 1.30 -5.55 -4.55
N LEU A 66 1.07 -6.75 -5.10
CA LEU A 66 0.59 -7.00 -6.46
C LEU A 66 -0.94 -7.00 -6.56
N LEU A 67 -1.64 -7.45 -5.50
CA LEU A 67 -3.08 -7.65 -5.51
C LEU A 67 -3.86 -6.57 -4.73
N VAL A 68 -3.19 -5.68 -4.02
CA VAL A 68 -3.84 -4.56 -3.33
C VAL A 68 -4.60 -3.68 -4.33
N LEU A 69 -5.86 -3.39 -4.01
CA LEU A 69 -6.72 -2.48 -4.78
C LEU A 69 -6.43 -1.01 -4.46
N PRO A 70 -6.76 -0.07 -5.38
CA PRO A 70 -6.58 1.36 -5.17
C PRO A 70 -7.14 1.89 -3.84
N GLU A 71 -8.36 1.50 -3.47
CA GLU A 71 -9.03 1.97 -2.25
C GLU A 71 -8.40 1.36 -0.99
N GLN A 72 -7.89 0.13 -1.07
CA GLN A 72 -7.20 -0.53 0.02
C GLN A 72 -5.85 0.16 0.28
N PHE A 73 -5.14 0.48 -0.80
CA PHE A 73 -3.88 1.20 -0.76
C PHE A 73 -4.04 2.62 -0.22
N ALA A 74 -5.05 3.35 -0.68
CA ALA A 74 -5.33 4.71 -0.25
C ALA A 74 -5.51 4.82 1.27
N ARG A 75 -6.23 3.88 1.89
CA ARG A 75 -6.39 3.80 3.36
C ARG A 75 -5.06 3.64 4.08
N ALA A 76 -4.11 2.89 3.51
CA ALA A 76 -2.78 2.71 4.08
C ALA A 76 -1.91 3.97 3.93
N ILE A 77 -1.95 4.64 2.78
CA ILE A 77 -1.14 5.83 2.49
C ILE A 77 -1.51 7.03 3.38
N VAL A 78 -2.79 7.22 3.70
CA VAL A 78 -3.20 8.27 4.65
C VAL A 78 -2.60 8.03 6.04
N LEU A 79 -2.46 6.77 6.45
CA LEU A 79 -1.79 6.42 7.71
C LEU A 79 -0.27 6.59 7.63
N GLU A 80 0.34 6.29 6.48
CA GLU A 80 1.76 6.52 6.23
C GLU A 80 2.10 7.98 6.47
N ARG A 81 1.33 8.90 5.91
CA ARG A 81 1.52 10.33 6.13
C ARG A 81 1.41 10.70 7.61
N ARG A 82 0.43 10.15 8.31
CA ARG A 82 0.13 10.50 9.72
C ARG A 82 1.21 10.04 10.71
N TYR A 83 1.86 8.92 10.43
CA TYR A 83 2.84 8.29 11.33
C TYR A 83 4.24 8.15 10.73
N GLY A 84 4.43 8.65 9.52
CA GLY A 84 5.67 8.60 8.76
C GLY A 84 6.66 9.65 9.22
N ASP A 85 7.80 9.65 8.56
CA ASP A 85 8.88 10.58 8.83
C ASP A 85 8.68 11.93 8.09
N ALA A 86 9.31 12.98 8.61
CA ALA A 86 9.19 14.33 8.04
C ALA A 86 9.89 14.50 6.68
N SER A 87 10.71 13.54 6.25
CA SER A 87 11.36 13.61 4.93
C SER A 87 10.43 13.13 3.81
N HIS A 88 9.37 12.38 4.16
CA HIS A 88 8.45 11.72 3.25
C HIS A 88 9.13 10.71 2.30
N GLU A 89 10.37 10.29 2.58
CA GLU A 89 11.09 9.30 1.76
C GLU A 89 10.37 7.95 1.77
N ARG A 90 9.92 7.50 2.95
CA ARG A 90 9.20 6.24 3.08
C ARG A 90 7.84 6.29 2.38
N LEU A 91 7.12 7.40 2.53
CA LEU A 91 5.86 7.65 1.82
C LEU A 91 6.05 7.51 0.31
N ARG A 92 7.07 8.17 -0.25
CA ARG A 92 7.42 8.05 -1.67
C ARG A 92 7.80 6.64 -2.07
N ALA A 93 8.62 5.95 -1.28
CA ALA A 93 9.05 4.58 -1.57
C ALA A 93 7.85 3.63 -1.62
N THR A 94 6.95 3.71 -0.64
CA THR A 94 5.73 2.88 -0.58
C THR A 94 4.79 3.17 -1.75
N ILE A 95 4.52 4.46 -2.06
CA ILE A 95 3.73 4.84 -3.24
C ILE A 95 4.34 4.25 -4.51
N ASN A 96 5.63 4.50 -4.75
CA ASN A 96 6.32 4.06 -5.96
C ASN A 96 6.35 2.54 -6.12
N SER A 97 6.48 1.79 -5.01
CA SER A 97 6.51 0.32 -5.03
C SER A 97 5.23 -0.30 -5.58
N VAL A 98 4.09 0.39 -5.40
CA VAL A 98 2.78 -0.10 -5.85
C VAL A 98 2.39 0.52 -7.18
N ILE A 99 2.53 1.84 -7.38
CA ILE A 99 2.06 2.50 -8.60
C ILE A 99 2.95 2.23 -9.82
N PHE A 100 4.20 1.80 -9.63
CA PHE A 100 5.11 1.46 -10.73
C PHE A 100 5.37 -0.04 -10.85
N ARG A 101 4.57 -0.88 -10.19
CA ARG A 101 4.63 -2.33 -10.37
C ARG A 101 4.14 -2.72 -11.76
N ALA A 102 4.55 -3.89 -12.24
CA ALA A 102 4.04 -4.44 -13.50
C ALA A 102 2.50 -4.55 -13.46
N ASP A 103 1.84 -4.18 -14.56
CA ASP A 103 0.38 -4.22 -14.73
C ASP A 103 -0.45 -3.34 -13.77
N SER A 104 0.17 -2.34 -13.12
CA SER A 104 -0.59 -1.31 -12.40
C SER A 104 -1.11 -0.21 -13.33
N ASP A 105 -2.25 0.36 -12.96
CA ASP A 105 -2.73 1.65 -13.47
C ASP A 105 -2.44 2.75 -12.44
N PRO A 106 -1.36 3.55 -12.61
CA PRO A 106 -1.04 4.62 -11.68
C PRO A 106 -2.19 5.62 -11.49
N GLY A 107 -3.02 5.83 -12.52
CA GLY A 107 -4.13 6.78 -12.49
C GLY A 107 -5.18 6.39 -11.45
N GLU A 108 -5.60 5.12 -11.44
CA GLU A 108 -6.59 4.62 -10.48
C GLU A 108 -6.10 4.73 -9.03
N PHE A 109 -4.83 4.41 -8.77
CA PHE A 109 -4.25 4.55 -7.43
C PHE A 109 -4.18 6.01 -6.97
N LEU A 110 -3.73 6.91 -7.84
CA LEU A 110 -3.66 8.34 -7.51
C LEU A 110 -5.05 8.94 -7.30
N GLU A 111 -6.03 8.55 -8.10
CA GLU A 111 -7.42 8.97 -7.94
C GLU A 111 -8.01 8.47 -6.61
N ALA A 112 -7.83 7.19 -6.28
CA ALA A 112 -8.31 6.63 -5.01
C ALA A 112 -7.65 7.28 -3.78
N ILE A 113 -6.35 7.58 -3.84
CA ILE A 113 -5.68 8.35 -2.79
C ILE A 113 -6.32 9.73 -2.68
N GLY A 114 -6.46 10.47 -3.78
CA GLY A 114 -7.04 11.81 -3.78
C GLY A 114 -8.50 11.86 -3.29
N ALA A 115 -9.28 10.80 -3.54
CA ALA A 115 -10.66 10.68 -3.08
C ALA A 115 -10.80 10.33 -1.59
N THR A 116 -9.72 9.87 -0.93
CA THR A 116 -9.73 9.50 0.48
C THR A 116 -9.45 10.71 1.36
N ASP A 117 -10.15 10.84 2.49
CA ASP A 117 -9.93 11.92 3.46
C ASP A 117 -8.46 11.98 3.92
N GLY A 118 -7.82 13.14 3.74
CA GLY A 118 -6.40 13.34 4.03
C GLY A 118 -5.43 12.83 2.96
N GLY A 119 -5.93 12.25 1.86
CA GLY A 119 -5.13 11.72 0.77
C GLY A 119 -4.55 12.80 -0.15
N CYS A 120 -5.25 13.92 -0.39
CA CYS A 120 -4.66 15.07 -1.09
C CYS A 120 -3.42 15.61 -0.38
N ASP A 121 -3.44 15.65 0.96
CA ASP A 121 -2.24 16.05 1.72
C ASP A 121 -1.11 15.02 1.54
N ALA A 122 -1.43 13.72 1.52
CA ALA A 122 -0.43 12.68 1.27
C ALA A 122 0.18 12.80 -0.13
N LEU A 123 -0.62 13.17 -1.14
CA LEU A 123 -0.13 13.44 -2.50
C LEU A 123 0.72 14.72 -2.56
N ALA A 124 0.38 15.75 -1.79
CA ALA A 124 1.21 16.94 -1.66
C ALA A 124 2.57 16.61 -1.03
N ASP A 125 2.59 15.81 0.03
CA ASP A 125 3.82 15.34 0.68
C ASP A 125 4.65 14.42 -0.25
N TYR A 126 3.97 13.60 -1.06
CA TYR A 126 4.60 12.78 -2.11
C TYR A 126 5.33 13.64 -3.17
N LEU A 127 4.76 14.80 -3.54
CA LEU A 127 5.29 15.71 -4.56
C LEU A 127 6.11 16.89 -4.00
N TRP A 128 6.35 16.94 -2.68
CA TRP A 128 6.87 18.12 -1.98
C TRP A 128 8.15 18.72 -2.58
N ASP A 129 9.09 17.89 -3.07
CA ASP A 129 10.35 18.33 -3.70
C ASP A 129 10.37 18.18 -5.23
N ARG A 130 9.18 18.04 -5.84
CA ARG A 130 8.98 17.83 -7.29
C ARG A 130 8.03 18.85 -7.92
N ALA A 131 7.69 19.92 -7.20
CA ALA A 131 6.72 20.92 -7.66
C ALA A 131 7.12 21.58 -9.00
N ASP A 132 8.42 21.80 -9.21
CA ASP A 132 8.99 22.32 -10.45
C ASP A 132 8.75 21.41 -11.66
N ILE A 133 8.85 20.09 -11.47
CA ILE A 133 8.56 19.09 -12.51
C ILE A 133 7.09 19.14 -12.90
N VAL A 134 6.20 19.20 -11.90
CA VAL A 134 4.75 19.27 -12.13
C VAL A 134 4.39 20.57 -12.86
N GLU A 135 4.92 21.71 -12.42
CA GLU A 135 4.70 22.98 -13.09
C GLU A 135 5.19 22.98 -14.55
N HIS A 136 6.32 22.35 -14.82
CA HIS A 136 6.85 22.26 -16.17
C HIS A 136 5.94 21.43 -17.07
N PHE A 137 5.46 20.28 -16.59
CA PHE A 137 4.54 19.41 -17.34
C PHE A 137 3.31 20.19 -17.84
N PHE A 138 2.67 20.99 -16.99
CA PHE A 138 1.49 21.79 -17.37
C PHE A 138 1.79 22.98 -18.31
N LYS A 139 3.04 23.41 -18.41
CA LYS A 139 3.47 24.50 -19.32
C LYS A 139 3.81 24.00 -20.73
N THR A 140 3.80 22.69 -20.94
CA THR A 140 4.07 22.02 -22.23
C THR A 140 2.77 21.67 -22.94
#